data_AF-A0A516SMN8-F1
#
_entry.id   AF-A0A516SMN8-F1
#
_cell.length_a   1.000
_cell.length_b   1.000
_cell.length_c   1.000
_cell.angle_alpha   90.00
_cell.angle_beta   90.00
_cell.angle_gamma   90.00
#
_symmetry.space_group_name_H-M   'P 1'
#
loop_
_entity.id
_entity.type
_entity.pdbx_description
1 polymer ?
#
loop_
_entity_poly.entity_id
_entity_poly.type
_entity_poly.pdbx_seq_one_letter_code
_entity_poly.pdbx_strand_id
1 'polypeptide(L)'
;MGGWTRDLDRQDHQAGFVADVLVNGVSVWRSAQTYTYHAGVASVIKSGFDVGDAVVQTEPNSIYAEFTLDHYFGQVDLGTFANGQSADISYTLTSFARWSDPEGCTLECGHVYMVISDNNGLNDQRIISAPVPEPESYAMLLGGLGMVGAIARRRKAAAK
;
A
#
# COMPACT_ATOMS: atom_id res chain seq x y z
N MET A 1 25.90 36.13 9.76
CA MET A 1 25.77 34.70 10.11
C MET A 1 24.28 34.44 10.22
N GLY A 2 23.70 33.66 9.31
CA GLY A 2 22.27 33.41 9.27
C GLY A 2 21.85 32.54 10.46
N GLY A 3 20.92 33.06 11.26
CA GLY A 3 20.20 32.30 12.27
C GLY A 3 18.86 31.85 11.72
N TRP A 4 18.23 30.87 12.36
CA TRP A 4 16.85 30.49 12.11
C TRP A 4 15.91 31.50 12.76
N THR A 5 14.79 31.81 12.11
CA THR A 5 13.82 32.75 12.69
C THR A 5 13.03 32.06 13.81
N ARG A 6 12.91 32.65 14.99
CA ARG A 6 12.06 32.05 16.05
C ARG A 6 10.57 32.18 15.78
N ASP A 7 10.22 32.97 14.77
CA ASP A 7 8.86 33.21 14.34
C ASP A 7 8.38 32.06 13.44
N LEU A 8 7.54 31.19 13.99
CA LEU A 8 6.98 30.05 13.26
C LEU A 8 6.09 30.48 12.10
N ASP A 9 5.52 31.70 12.14
CA ASP A 9 4.64 32.20 11.09
C ASP A 9 5.42 32.56 9.82
N ARG A 10 6.74 32.75 9.95
CA ARG A 10 7.65 33.02 8.83
C ARG A 10 8.24 31.75 8.23
N GLN A 11 7.97 30.58 8.81
CA GLN A 11 8.47 29.29 8.35
C GLN A 11 7.39 28.49 7.63
N ASP A 12 7.83 27.69 6.67
CA ASP A 12 7.01 26.68 6.02
C ASP A 12 7.33 25.31 6.60
N HIS A 13 6.33 24.62 7.14
CA HIS A 13 6.48 23.24 7.59
C HIS A 13 5.50 22.35 6.83
N GLN A 14 5.99 21.19 6.39
CA GLN A 14 5.15 20.13 5.88
C GLN A 14 5.61 18.80 6.44
N ALA A 15 4.67 17.95 6.82
CA ALA A 15 4.96 16.58 7.21
C ALA A 15 3.85 15.67 6.73
N GLY A 16 4.13 14.38 6.59
CA GLY A 16 3.08 13.46 6.17
C GLY A 16 3.61 12.09 5.81
N PHE A 17 2.71 11.31 5.24
CA PHE A 17 3.03 10.00 4.72
C PHE A 17 2.25 9.71 3.43
N VAL A 18 2.79 8.75 2.69
CA VAL A 18 2.16 8.14 1.53
C VAL A 18 2.20 6.63 1.73
N ALA A 19 1.03 6.00 1.73
CA ALA A 19 0.88 4.56 1.65
C ALA A 19 0.49 4.19 0.22
N ASP A 20 1.22 3.25 -0.37
CA ASP A 20 1.05 2.83 -1.76
C ASP A 20 1.07 1.29 -1.84
N VAL A 21 0.18 0.74 -2.68
CA VAL A 21 0.18 -0.68 -3.05
C VAL A 21 0.49 -0.75 -4.53
N LEU A 22 1.55 -1.49 -4.87
CA LEU A 22 2.01 -1.65 -6.23
C LEU A 22 1.86 -3.10 -6.68
N VAL A 23 1.46 -3.27 -7.94
CA VAL A 23 1.46 -4.55 -8.67
C VAL A 23 2.45 -4.42 -9.82
N ASN A 24 3.49 -5.23 -9.83
CA ASN A 24 4.62 -5.16 -10.78
C ASN A 24 5.23 -3.76 -10.87
N GLY A 25 5.32 -3.06 -9.72
CA GLY A 25 5.84 -1.70 -9.63
C GLY A 25 4.88 -0.59 -10.09
N VAL A 26 3.63 -0.91 -10.45
CA VAL A 26 2.60 0.08 -10.79
C VAL A 26 1.65 0.27 -9.61
N SER A 27 1.46 1.51 -9.16
CA SER A 27 0.51 1.85 -8.09
C SER A 27 -0.91 1.50 -8.52
N VAL A 28 -1.57 0.61 -7.77
CA VAL A 28 -2.99 0.24 -7.92
C VAL A 28 -3.87 0.85 -6.83
N TRP A 29 -3.26 1.29 -5.73
CA TRP A 29 -3.92 2.02 -4.66
C TRP A 29 -2.93 2.95 -3.99
N ARG A 30 -3.38 4.16 -3.65
CA ARG A 30 -2.56 5.16 -2.98
C ARG A 30 -3.40 6.01 -2.07
N SER A 31 -2.91 6.18 -0.84
CA SER A 31 -3.45 7.16 0.11
C SER A 31 -2.33 7.99 0.67
N ALA A 32 -2.58 9.29 0.83
CA ALA A 32 -1.60 10.20 1.37
C ALA A 32 -2.26 11.22 2.28
N GLN A 33 -1.56 11.56 3.36
CA GLN A 33 -1.92 12.63 4.25
C GLN A 33 -0.75 13.59 4.38
N THR A 34 -1.03 14.88 4.26
CA THR A 34 -0.02 15.93 4.35
C THR A 34 -0.52 17.01 5.28
N TYR A 35 0.19 17.18 6.39
CA TYR A 35 0.10 18.35 7.23
C TYR A 35 0.90 19.50 6.64
N THR A 36 0.37 20.71 6.75
CA THR A 36 1.07 21.96 6.44
C THR A 36 0.87 22.96 7.56
N TYR A 37 1.91 23.72 7.86
CA TYR A 37 1.85 24.91 8.71
C TYR A 37 2.53 26.07 8.00
N HIS A 38 1.80 27.17 7.90
CA HIS A 38 2.31 28.41 7.34
C HIS A 38 1.57 29.58 7.98
N ALA A 39 2.30 30.61 8.42
CA ALA A 39 1.72 31.87 8.93
C ALA A 39 0.62 31.66 9.99
N GLY A 40 0.88 30.80 10.98
CA GLY A 40 -0.06 30.54 12.07
C GLY A 40 -1.21 29.60 11.71
N VAL A 41 -1.29 29.16 10.45
CA VAL A 41 -2.38 28.33 9.94
C VAL A 41 -1.91 26.89 9.76
N ALA A 42 -2.50 26.01 10.56
CA ALA A 42 -2.37 24.56 10.42
C ALA A 42 -3.45 24.03 9.46
N SER A 43 -3.08 23.13 8.55
CA SER A 43 -4.05 22.39 7.74
C SER A 43 -3.60 20.97 7.43
N VAL A 44 -4.55 20.07 7.20
CA VAL A 44 -4.29 18.68 6.80
C VAL A 44 -5.02 18.42 5.48
N ILE A 45 -4.26 17.95 4.49
CA ILE A 45 -4.78 17.51 3.20
C ILE A 45 -4.74 15.98 3.21
N LYS A 46 -5.90 15.35 3.01
CA LYS A 46 -6.03 13.90 2.83
C LYS A 46 -6.36 13.61 1.35
N SER A 47 -5.78 12.56 0.80
CA SER A 47 -6.08 12.06 -0.55
C SER A 47 -6.12 10.54 -0.57
N GLY A 48 -6.99 9.98 -1.41
CA GLY A 48 -7.25 8.55 -1.44
C GLY A 48 -8.20 8.11 -0.32
N PHE A 49 -7.94 6.95 0.25
CA PHE A 49 -8.72 6.43 1.37
C PHE A 49 -8.28 7.09 2.68
N ASP A 50 -9.23 7.35 3.58
CA ASP A 50 -8.90 7.87 4.90
C ASP A 50 -8.32 6.75 5.78
N VAL A 51 -7.00 6.74 5.92
CA VAL A 51 -6.22 5.69 6.61
C VAL A 51 -5.87 6.05 8.05
N GLY A 52 -6.48 7.09 8.61
CA GLY A 52 -6.28 7.48 10.00
C GLY A 52 -6.43 8.97 10.24
N ASP A 53 -6.30 9.35 11.50
CA ASP A 53 -6.38 10.75 11.92
C ASP A 53 -5.00 11.35 12.12
N ALA A 54 -4.88 12.63 11.76
CA ALA A 54 -3.70 13.43 12.03
C ALA A 54 -4.02 14.38 13.18
N VAL A 55 -3.22 14.31 14.24
CA VAL A 55 -3.30 15.24 15.37
C VAL A 55 -2.12 16.21 15.26
N VAL A 56 -2.44 17.49 15.22
CA VAL A 56 -1.46 18.56 15.13
C VAL A 56 -1.42 19.28 16.46
N GLN A 57 -0.22 19.41 17.02
CA GLN A 57 0.02 20.19 18.23
C GLN A 57 1.07 21.27 17.95
N THR A 58 0.70 22.51 18.23
CA THR A 58 1.60 23.65 18.15
C THR A 58 2.01 24.07 19.55
N GLU A 59 3.31 24.16 19.81
CA GLU A 59 3.89 24.66 21.05
C GLU A 59 4.58 26.00 20.81
N PRO A 60 4.83 26.81 21.86
CA PRO A 60 5.63 28.02 21.70
C PRO A 60 7.02 27.69 21.14
N ASN A 61 7.27 28.07 19.89
CA ASN A 61 8.50 27.85 19.13
C ASN A 61 8.76 26.40 18.65
N SER A 62 7.78 25.50 18.73
CA SER A 62 7.89 24.14 18.16
C SER A 62 6.58 23.70 17.53
N ILE A 63 6.65 22.85 16.52
CA ILE A 63 5.48 22.26 15.87
C ILE A 63 5.67 20.75 15.84
N TYR A 64 4.73 20.04 16.47
CA TYR A 64 4.67 18.59 16.46
C TYR A 64 3.44 18.16 15.65
N ALA A 65 3.68 17.40 14.59
CA ALA A 65 2.62 16.74 13.84
C ALA A 65 2.73 15.24 14.09
N GLU A 66 1.72 14.68 14.75
CA GLU A 66 1.62 13.24 14.97
C GLU A 66 0.59 12.65 14.01
N PHE A 67 1.00 11.62 13.28
CA PHE A 67 0.13 10.87 12.40
C PHE A 67 -0.14 9.53 13.07
N THR A 68 -1.37 9.33 13.50
CA THR A 68 -1.79 8.05 14.08
C THR A 68 -2.47 7.23 12.99
N LEU A 69 -1.74 6.24 12.48
CA LEU A 69 -2.33 5.19 11.64
C LEU A 69 -2.78 4.07 12.57
N ASP A 70 -4.08 3.98 12.80
CA ASP A 70 -4.64 2.97 13.70
C ASP A 70 -5.91 2.34 13.13
N HIS A 71 -6.10 1.06 13.43
CA HIS A 71 -7.28 0.26 13.03
C HIS A 71 -7.65 0.22 11.53
N TYR A 72 -6.71 0.45 10.61
CA TYR A 72 -7.01 0.37 9.18
C TYR A 72 -7.17 -1.08 8.71
N PHE A 73 -8.37 -1.41 8.21
CA PHE A 73 -8.66 -2.62 7.45
C PHE A 73 -9.30 -2.22 6.12
N GLY A 74 -8.72 -2.65 5.02
CA GLY A 74 -9.20 -2.34 3.68
C GLY A 74 -8.94 -3.48 2.71
N GLN A 75 -9.76 -3.54 1.65
CA GLN A 75 -9.54 -4.44 0.52
C GLN A 75 -9.14 -3.60 -0.69
N VAL A 76 -8.04 -3.99 -1.34
CA VAL A 76 -7.57 -3.38 -2.58
C VAL A 76 -7.79 -4.38 -3.71
N ASP A 77 -8.39 -3.91 -4.80
CA ASP A 77 -8.46 -4.68 -6.04
C ASP A 77 -7.08 -4.65 -6.71
N LEU A 78 -6.44 -5.82 -6.80
CA LEU A 78 -5.14 -5.99 -7.45
C LEU A 78 -5.25 -6.18 -8.96
N GLY A 79 -6.48 -6.22 -9.49
CA GLY A 79 -6.79 -6.53 -10.87
C GLY A 79 -6.93 -8.03 -11.13
N THR A 80 -7.04 -8.39 -12.42
CA THR A 80 -7.18 -9.78 -12.87
C THR A 80 -5.84 -10.34 -13.34
N PHE A 81 -5.48 -11.52 -12.84
CA PHE A 81 -4.30 -12.27 -13.28
C PHE A 81 -4.71 -13.45 -14.15
N ALA A 82 -4.06 -13.62 -15.30
CA ALA A 82 -4.27 -14.79 -16.15
C ALA A 82 -3.68 -16.06 -15.51
N ASN A 83 -4.13 -17.23 -15.95
CA ASN A 83 -3.63 -18.51 -15.46
C ASN A 83 -2.10 -18.63 -15.67
N GLY A 84 -1.37 -19.00 -14.62
CA GLY A 84 0.09 -19.13 -14.64
C GLY A 84 0.86 -17.81 -14.63
N GLN A 85 0.17 -16.66 -14.59
CA GLN A 85 0.81 -15.36 -14.47
C GLN A 85 1.30 -15.14 -13.04
N SER A 86 2.53 -14.66 -12.89
CA SER A 86 3.05 -14.18 -11.62
C SER A 86 2.95 -12.66 -11.55
N ALA A 87 2.77 -12.13 -10.34
CA ALA A 87 2.82 -10.70 -10.10
C ALA A 87 3.54 -10.40 -8.78
N ASP A 88 4.35 -9.35 -8.79
CA ASP A 88 5.03 -8.85 -7.62
C ASP A 88 4.12 -7.81 -6.94
N ILE A 89 3.79 -8.05 -5.68
CA ILE A 89 2.94 -7.16 -4.90
C ILE A 89 3.81 -6.53 -3.83
N SER A 90 3.92 -5.21 -3.84
CA SER A 90 4.70 -4.48 -2.85
C SER A 90 3.87 -3.39 -2.19
N TYR A 91 4.17 -3.18 -0.91
CA TYR A 91 3.59 -2.13 -0.09
C TYR A 91 4.68 -1.15 0.26
N THR A 92 4.46 0.12 -0.03
CA THR A 92 5.42 1.18 0.30
C THR A 92 4.75 2.17 1.24
N LEU A 93 5.34 2.34 2.43
CA LEU A 93 5.01 3.44 3.33
C LEU A 93 6.17 4.43 3.34
N THR A 94 5.93 5.62 2.80
CA THR A 94 6.91 6.71 2.78
C THR A 94 6.47 7.78 3.75
N SER A 95 7.27 8.09 4.77
CA SER A 95 7.10 9.30 5.57
C SER A 95 8.03 10.41 5.06
N PHE A 96 7.62 11.65 5.29
CA PHE A 96 8.44 12.81 4.97
C PHE A 96 8.17 13.96 5.94
N ALA A 97 9.18 14.81 6.11
CA ALA A 97 8.95 16.20 6.47
C ALA A 97 9.84 17.12 5.66
N ARG A 98 9.36 18.33 5.49
CA ARG A 98 9.99 19.40 4.74
C ARG A 98 9.85 20.67 5.56
N TRP A 99 10.88 21.48 5.49
CA TRP A 99 10.93 22.72 6.19
C TRP A 99 11.64 23.77 5.35
N SER A 100 11.16 25.01 5.41
CA SER A 100 11.80 26.15 4.81
C SER A 100 11.73 27.36 5.74
N ASP A 101 12.84 28.10 5.81
CA ASP A 101 12.93 29.35 6.56
C ASP A 101 13.60 30.43 5.71
N PRO A 102 13.06 31.66 5.74
CA PRO A 102 13.55 32.77 4.93
C PRO A 102 14.94 33.27 5.34
N GLU A 103 15.38 33.05 6.58
CA GLU A 103 16.72 33.36 7.10
C GLU A 103 17.71 32.18 6.91
N GLY A 104 17.20 31.04 6.48
CA GLY A 104 17.96 29.82 6.26
C GLY A 104 18.28 29.08 7.55
N CYS A 105 18.97 27.95 7.41
CA CYS A 105 19.32 27.10 8.55
C CYS A 105 20.73 26.54 8.37
N THR A 106 21.48 26.51 9.48
CA THR A 106 22.92 26.25 9.44
C THR A 106 23.33 24.92 10.08
N LEU A 107 22.46 24.24 10.85
CA LEU A 107 22.82 22.95 11.49
C LEU A 107 21.71 21.89 11.44
N GLU A 108 20.48 22.20 11.86
CA GLU A 108 19.37 21.23 11.89
C GLU A 108 18.03 21.96 12.04
N CYS A 109 17.07 21.66 11.15
CA CYS A 109 15.87 22.49 10.96
C CYS A 109 14.56 21.72 11.15
N GLY A 110 14.66 20.47 11.61
CA GLY A 110 13.52 19.58 11.81
C GLY A 110 13.98 18.14 11.87
N HIS A 111 13.29 17.35 12.67
CA HIS A 111 13.52 15.91 12.81
C HIS A 111 12.25 15.15 12.44
N VAL A 112 12.40 14.09 11.65
CA VAL A 112 11.31 13.17 11.30
C VAL A 112 11.62 11.84 11.93
N TYR A 113 10.82 11.43 12.90
CA TYR A 113 10.87 10.08 13.43
C TYR A 113 9.64 9.31 12.93
N MET A 114 9.86 8.08 12.47
CA MET A 114 8.81 7.18 12.05
C MET A 114 9.00 5.86 12.79
N VAL A 115 7.93 5.37 13.42
CA VAL A 115 7.88 4.05 14.03
C VAL A 115 6.84 3.25 13.28
N ILE A 116 7.28 2.24 12.53
CA ILE A 116 6.40 1.27 11.89
C ILE A 116 6.42 0.00 12.74
N SER A 117 5.27 -0.37 13.28
CA SER A 117 5.07 -1.66 13.93
C SER A 117 4.26 -2.55 12.97
N ASP A 118 4.95 -3.45 12.25
CA ASP A 118 4.30 -4.46 11.42
C ASP A 118 4.22 -5.76 12.23
N ASN A 119 3.00 -6.17 12.58
CA ASN A 119 2.76 -7.42 13.31
C ASN A 119 2.54 -8.63 12.38
N ASN A 120 2.55 -8.40 11.05
CA ASN A 120 2.09 -9.37 10.06
C ASN A 120 3.18 -9.81 9.06
N GLY A 121 4.35 -9.15 9.01
CA GLY A 121 5.54 -9.65 8.29
C GLY A 121 5.33 -9.86 6.79
N LEU A 122 4.63 -8.93 6.12
CA LEU A 122 4.24 -9.04 4.70
C LEU A 122 5.28 -8.48 3.72
N ASN A 123 6.48 -8.15 4.19
CA ASN A 123 7.56 -7.71 3.31
C ASN A 123 8.00 -8.88 2.43
N ASP A 124 7.65 -8.81 1.13
CA ASP A 124 8.03 -9.77 0.06
C ASP A 124 7.15 -11.05 -0.07
N GLN A 125 5.82 -10.90 -0.05
CA GLN A 125 4.92 -12.02 -0.39
C GLN A 125 4.73 -12.19 -1.90
N ARG A 126 5.35 -13.25 -2.45
CA ARG A 126 5.07 -13.72 -3.81
C ARG A 126 3.78 -14.54 -3.83
N ILE A 127 2.71 -14.01 -4.42
CA ILE A 127 1.48 -14.77 -4.68
C ILE A 127 1.68 -15.60 -5.95
N ILE A 128 1.60 -16.92 -5.81
CA ILE A 128 1.65 -17.87 -6.93
C ILE A 128 0.22 -18.39 -7.15
N SER A 129 -0.43 -18.01 -8.26
CA SER A 129 -1.68 -18.64 -8.65
C SER A 129 -1.39 -20.10 -9.04
N ALA A 130 -1.96 -21.07 -8.32
CA ALA A 130 -1.87 -22.45 -8.74
C ALA A 130 -2.53 -22.60 -10.13
N PRO A 131 -1.91 -23.31 -11.09
CA PRO A 131 -2.50 -23.51 -12.40
C PRO A 131 -3.87 -24.16 -12.24
N VAL A 132 -4.93 -23.45 -12.63
CA VAL A 132 -6.25 -24.07 -12.76
C VAL A 132 -6.21 -24.88 -14.05
N PRO A 133 -6.49 -26.21 -14.03
CA PRO A 133 -6.54 -26.99 -15.26
C PRO A 133 -7.55 -26.36 -16.21
N GLU A 134 -7.14 -26.12 -17.46
CA GLU A 134 -8.01 -25.47 -18.43
C GLU A 134 -9.30 -26.29 -18.67
N PRO A 135 -10.43 -25.66 -19.03
CA PRO A 135 -11.71 -26.36 -19.24
C PRO A 135 -11.59 -27.55 -20.19
N GLU A 136 -10.70 -27.44 -21.17
CA GLU A 136 -10.38 -28.50 -22.13
C GLU A 136 -9.74 -29.75 -21.48
N SER A 137 -8.93 -29.60 -20.44
CA SER A 137 -8.33 -30.74 -19.72
C SER A 137 -9.41 -31.54 -18.98
N TYR A 138 -10.43 -30.87 -18.43
CA TYR A 138 -11.60 -31.55 -17.86
C TYR A 138 -12.45 -32.24 -18.93
N ALA A 139 -12.63 -31.61 -20.09
CA ALA A 139 -13.34 -32.21 -21.21
C ALA A 139 -12.61 -33.45 -21.76
N MET A 140 -11.27 -33.44 -21.84
CA MET A 140 -10.45 -34.58 -22.24
C MET A 140 -10.48 -35.71 -21.21
N LEU A 141 -10.43 -35.37 -19.92
CA LEU A 141 -10.61 -36.35 -18.83
C LEU A 141 -11.98 -37.02 -18.91
N LEU A 142 -13.06 -36.23 -19.04
CA LEU A 142 -14.42 -36.73 -19.19
C LEU A 142 -14.62 -37.52 -20.48
N GLY A 143 -14.02 -37.08 -21.58
CA GLY A 143 -13.98 -37.81 -22.85
C GLY A 143 -13.29 -39.17 -22.72
N GLY A 144 -12.15 -39.22 -22.02
CA GLY A 144 -11.44 -40.45 -21.69
C GLY A 144 -12.29 -41.39 -20.83
N LEU A 145 -12.92 -40.87 -19.78
CA LEU A 145 -13.83 -41.63 -18.91
C LEU A 145 -15.03 -42.18 -19.69
N GLY A 146 -15.59 -41.38 -20.60
CA GLY A 146 -16.67 -41.78 -21.49
C GLY A 146 -16.29 -42.94 -22.41
N MET A 147 -15.10 -42.90 -23.00
CA MET A 147 -14.58 -44.00 -23.83
C MET A 147 -14.39 -45.29 -23.01
N VAL A 148 -13.78 -45.20 -21.83
CA VAL A 148 -13.58 -46.35 -20.93
C VAL A 148 -14.93 -46.96 -20.53
N GLY A 149 -15.91 -46.12 -20.16
CA GLY A 149 -17.27 -46.57 -19.84
C GLY A 149 -17.97 -47.25 -21.02
N ALA A 150 -17.82 -46.73 -22.24
CA ALA A 150 -18.37 -47.34 -23.45
C ALA A 150 -17.75 -48.71 -23.76
N ILE A 151 -16.43 -48.84 -23.61
CA ILE A 151 -15.71 -50.11 -23.79
C ILE A 151 -16.16 -51.14 -22.74
N ALA A 152 -16.26 -50.74 -21.48
CA ALA A 152 -16.73 -51.61 -20.39
C ALA A 152 -18.16 -52.12 -20.65
N ARG A 153 -19.07 -51.25 -21.11
CA ARG A 153 -20.45 -51.63 -21.47
C ARG A 153 -20.48 -52.65 -22.61
N ARG A 154 -19.68 -52.44 -23.67
CA ARG A 154 -19.60 -53.36 -24.82
C ARG A 154 -19.12 -54.75 -24.40
N ARG A 155 -18.08 -54.83 -23.55
CA ARG A 155 -17.56 -56.10 -23.04
C ARG A 155 -18.58 -56.87 -22.22
N LYS A 156 -19.36 -56.17 -21.38
CA LYS A 156 -20.44 -56.80 -20.59
C LYS A 156 -21.56 -57.37 -21.46
N ALA A 157 -21.88 -56.72 -22.58
CA ALA A 157 -22.90 -57.18 -23.52
C ALA A 157 -22.45 -58.38 -24.36
N ALA A 158 -21.14 -58.52 -24.63
CA ALA A 158 -20.59 -59.66 -25.37
C ALA A 158 -20.29 -60.89 -24.50
N ALA A 159 -20.21 -60.72 -23.17
CA ALA A 159 -20.01 -61.79 -22.20
C ALA A 159 -21.34 -62.42 -21.70
N LYS A 160 -22.47 -62.03 -22.30
CA LYS A 160 -23.81 -62.54 -22.01
C LYS A 160 -24.36 -63.21 -23.27
#